data_AF-A0A7X6U5F7-F1
#
_entry.id   AF-A0A7X6U5F7-F1
#
_cell.length_a   1.000
_cell.length_b   1.000
_cell.length_c   1.000
_cell.angle_alpha   90.00
_cell.angle_beta   90.00
_cell.angle_gamma   90.00
#
_symmetry.space_group_name_H-M   'P 1'
#
loop_
_entity.id
_entity.type
_entity.pdbx_description
1 polymer ?
#
loop_
_entity_poly.entity_id
_entity_poly.type
_entity_poly.pdbx_seq_one_letter_code
_entity_poly.pdbx_strand_id
1 'polypeptide(L)'
;AKKDIKTELPLQHVVKTVNLTKRRISPEENAFAQQKYDELLAVPFKLEGADPKELLRFNSSLVAQRNRFKRILDRFNSQDQEPKLPMELHALRIGDIAFASNRFELYMDFMHRIQARSPFEQTFVIQLAGTPGADGGTYLATERGAQNKGYSACLFCNLVSPEGGQELVEETVSILEELSHS
;
A
#
# COMPACT_ATOMS: atom_id res chain seq x y z
N ALA A 1 -35.14 -2.40 -16.23
CA ALA A 1 -34.61 -1.09 -15.82
C ALA A 1 -35.53 -0.37 -14.83
N LYS A 2 -36.57 0.38 -15.24
CA LYS A 2 -37.40 1.16 -14.28
C LYS A 2 -38.05 0.36 -13.13
N LYS A 3 -38.46 -0.89 -13.39
CA LYS A 3 -39.08 -1.78 -12.38
C LYS A 3 -38.07 -2.46 -11.44
N ASP A 4 -36.77 -2.36 -11.72
CA ASP A 4 -35.68 -2.95 -10.92
C ASP A 4 -34.98 -1.92 -10.01
N ILE A 5 -35.43 -0.67 -10.05
CA ILE A 5 -34.88 0.36 -9.17
C ILE A 5 -35.31 0.02 -7.74
N LYS A 6 -34.33 -0.19 -6.87
CA LYS A 6 -34.52 -0.33 -5.44
C LYS A 6 -34.17 1.01 -4.79
N THR A 7 -35.12 1.62 -4.10
CA THR A 7 -34.92 2.88 -3.36
C THR A 7 -34.74 2.67 -1.86
N GLU A 8 -35.00 1.45 -1.39
CA GLU A 8 -34.91 1.06 0.01
C GLU A 8 -34.17 -0.28 0.06
N LEU A 9 -32.90 -0.25 0.47
CA LEU A 9 -32.03 -1.41 0.63
C LEU A 9 -31.29 -1.31 1.97
N PRO A 10 -30.92 -2.46 2.58
CA PRO A 10 -29.99 -2.46 3.70
C PRO A 10 -28.73 -1.68 3.37
N LEU A 11 -28.41 -0.69 4.21
CA LEU A 11 -27.20 0.13 4.13
C LEU A 11 -26.48 0.03 5.46
N GLN A 12 -25.27 -0.53 5.45
CA GLN A 12 -24.45 -0.71 6.65
C GLN A 12 -22.99 -0.43 6.31
N HIS A 13 -22.30 0.27 7.20
CA HIS A 13 -20.93 0.71 6.99
C HIS A 13 -20.11 0.46 8.25
N VAL A 14 -18.97 -0.20 8.07
CA VAL A 14 -17.96 -0.41 9.11
C VAL A 14 -16.67 0.31 8.71
N VAL A 15 -16.05 0.97 9.69
CA VAL A 15 -14.70 1.52 9.59
C VAL A 15 -13.84 0.83 10.65
N LYS A 16 -12.69 0.29 10.26
CA LYS A 16 -11.76 -0.37 11.17
C LYS A 16 -10.32 0.02 10.83
N THR A 17 -9.52 0.28 11.85
CA THR A 17 -8.06 0.35 11.67
C THR A 17 -7.49 -1.06 11.75
N VAL A 18 -6.91 -1.54 10.65
CA VAL A 18 -6.22 -2.83 10.59
C VAL A 18 -4.71 -2.62 10.65
N ASN A 19 -4.01 -3.50 11.37
CA ASN A 19 -2.58 -3.39 11.63
C ASN A 19 -1.83 -4.46 10.85
N LEU A 20 -1.25 -4.07 9.72
CA LEU A 20 -0.65 -5.00 8.77
C LEU A 20 0.85 -5.14 8.99
N THR A 21 1.37 -6.34 8.86
CA THR A 21 2.79 -6.64 8.99
C THR A 21 3.60 -5.87 7.96
N LYS A 22 4.56 -5.05 8.42
CA LYS A 22 5.46 -4.32 7.52
C LYS A 22 6.43 -5.26 6.84
N ARG A 23 6.80 -4.93 5.60
CA ARG A 23 7.94 -5.52 4.92
C ARG A 23 9.21 -5.07 5.64
N ARG A 24 9.94 -6.04 6.20
CA ARG A 24 11.24 -5.82 6.82
C ARG A 24 12.31 -5.49 5.77
N ILE A 25 13.32 -4.75 6.20
CA ILE A 25 14.52 -4.46 5.43
C ILE A 25 15.61 -5.40 5.94
N SER A 26 16.24 -6.17 5.05
CA SER A 26 17.34 -7.06 5.45
C SER A 26 18.63 -6.29 5.72
N PRO A 27 19.60 -6.85 6.47
CA PRO A 27 20.91 -6.23 6.64
C PRO A 27 21.64 -5.96 5.30
N GLU A 28 21.45 -6.84 4.32
CA GLU A 28 22.01 -6.69 2.96
C GLU A 28 21.37 -5.52 2.22
N GLU A 29 20.03 -5.39 2.29
CA GLU A 29 19.30 -4.26 1.71
C GLU A 29 19.68 -2.94 2.39
N ASN A 30 19.91 -2.96 3.70
CA ASN A 30 20.37 -1.80 4.45
C ASN A 30 21.79 -1.40 4.06
N ALA A 31 22.72 -2.35 3.96
CA ALA A 31 24.09 -2.09 3.52
C ALA A 31 24.12 -1.52 2.09
N PHE A 32 23.33 -2.10 1.17
CA PHE A 32 23.14 -1.56 -0.18
C PHE A 32 22.58 -0.13 -0.15
N ALA A 33 21.56 0.12 0.67
CA ALA A 33 20.96 1.44 0.79
C ALA A 33 21.94 2.48 1.36
N GLN A 34 22.75 2.09 2.33
CA GLN A 34 23.77 2.95 2.95
C GLN A 34 24.81 3.34 1.92
N GLN A 35 25.37 2.36 1.19
CA GLN A 35 26.33 2.63 0.13
C GLN A 35 25.78 3.62 -0.91
N LYS A 36 24.56 3.39 -1.40
CA LYS A 36 23.93 4.27 -2.40
C LYS A 36 23.61 5.65 -1.85
N TYR A 37 23.22 5.74 -0.58
CA TYR A 37 23.00 7.02 0.06
C TYR A 37 24.29 7.85 0.15
N ASP A 38 25.40 7.23 0.55
CA ASP A 38 26.71 7.89 0.65
C ASP A 38 27.23 8.34 -0.72
N GLU A 39 27.11 7.48 -1.75
CA GLU A 39 27.43 7.85 -3.14
C GLU A 39 26.63 9.08 -3.59
N LEU A 40 25.33 9.14 -3.29
CA LEU A 40 24.46 10.27 -3.66
C LEU A 40 24.76 11.53 -2.83
N LEU A 41 25.18 11.41 -1.58
CA LEU A 41 25.58 12.55 -0.75
C LEU A 41 26.86 13.21 -1.26
N ALA A 42 27.79 12.43 -1.82
CA ALA A 42 29.02 12.95 -2.41
C ALA A 42 28.80 13.80 -3.69
N VAL A 43 27.65 13.66 -4.36
CA VAL A 43 27.31 14.45 -5.56
C VAL A 43 26.92 15.88 -5.16
N PRO A 44 27.64 16.94 -5.57
CA PRO A 44 27.24 18.30 -5.25
C PRO A 44 26.00 18.72 -6.05
N PHE A 45 25.27 19.71 -5.53
CA PHE A 45 24.25 20.39 -6.33
C PHE A 45 24.89 21.16 -7.49
N LYS A 46 24.18 21.24 -8.61
CA LYS A 46 24.55 22.14 -9.70
C LYS A 46 23.93 23.50 -9.44
N LEU A 47 24.77 24.52 -9.31
CA LEU A 47 24.33 25.89 -9.03
C LEU A 47 24.38 26.80 -10.26
N GLU A 48 25.24 26.46 -11.23
CA GLU A 48 25.52 27.26 -12.42
C GLU A 48 25.80 26.35 -13.63
N GLY A 49 25.98 26.95 -14.82
CA GLY A 49 26.44 26.24 -16.03
C GLY A 49 25.37 25.48 -16.82
N ALA A 50 24.08 25.70 -16.54
CA ALA A 50 22.95 25.15 -17.28
C ALA A 50 21.72 26.06 -17.17
N ASP A 51 20.69 25.81 -17.99
CA ASP A 51 19.41 26.53 -17.91
C ASP A 51 18.72 26.27 -16.53
N PRO A 52 18.03 27.26 -15.93
CA PRO A 52 17.36 27.08 -14.64
C PRO A 52 16.46 25.84 -14.53
N LYS A 53 15.78 25.43 -15.61
CA LYS A 53 14.95 24.20 -15.59
C LYS A 53 15.79 22.93 -15.54
N GLU A 54 16.98 22.94 -16.12
CA GLU A 54 17.92 21.82 -16.03
C GLU A 54 18.53 21.70 -14.63
N LEU A 55 18.93 22.84 -14.04
CA LEU A 55 19.40 22.90 -12.67
C LEU A 55 18.34 22.38 -11.69
N LEU A 56 17.09 22.85 -11.84
CA LEU A 56 15.97 22.39 -11.03
C LEU A 56 15.74 20.88 -11.18
N ARG A 57 15.67 20.37 -12.42
CA ARG A 57 15.46 18.93 -12.68
C ARG A 57 16.56 18.07 -12.06
N PHE A 58 17.82 18.46 -12.23
CA PHE A 58 18.94 17.73 -11.67
C PHE A 58 18.91 17.73 -10.13
N ASN A 59 18.83 18.91 -9.51
CA ASN A 59 18.88 19.04 -8.05
C ASN A 59 17.68 18.38 -7.37
N SER A 60 16.47 18.54 -7.92
CA SER A 60 15.26 17.87 -7.40
C SER A 60 15.34 16.35 -7.50
N SER A 61 15.85 15.83 -8.62
CA SER A 61 16.06 14.38 -8.80
C SER A 61 17.11 13.84 -7.83
N LEU A 62 18.17 14.59 -7.56
CA LEU A 62 19.19 14.22 -6.58
C LEU A 62 18.62 14.18 -5.15
N VAL A 63 17.84 15.19 -4.76
CA VAL A 63 17.13 15.21 -3.46
C VAL A 63 16.17 14.04 -3.35
N ALA A 64 15.36 13.78 -4.37
CA ALA A 64 14.41 12.67 -4.38
C ALA A 64 15.11 11.31 -4.20
N GLN A 65 16.23 11.09 -4.89
CA GLN A 65 17.02 9.86 -4.75
C GLN A 65 17.63 9.72 -3.35
N ARG A 66 18.22 10.79 -2.79
CA ARG A 66 18.73 10.79 -1.42
C ARG A 66 17.63 10.41 -0.42
N ASN A 67 16.49 11.07 -0.50
CA ASN A 67 15.35 10.79 0.39
C ASN A 67 14.82 9.35 0.23
N ARG A 68 14.84 8.81 -0.99
CA ARG A 68 14.42 7.42 -1.25
C ARG A 68 15.30 6.40 -0.51
N PHE A 69 16.61 6.57 -0.50
CA PHE A 69 17.51 5.69 0.25
C PHE A 69 17.49 5.98 1.76
N LYS A 70 17.45 7.25 2.16
CA LYS A 70 17.31 7.62 3.58
C LYS A 70 16.11 6.95 4.23
N ARG A 71 14.95 6.92 3.54
CA ARG A 71 13.75 6.23 4.04
C ARG A 71 13.94 4.72 4.26
N ILE A 72 14.81 4.06 3.49
CA ILE A 72 15.12 2.64 3.72
C ILE A 72 15.96 2.47 4.98
N LEU A 73 16.96 3.33 5.20
CA LEU A 73 17.78 3.33 6.41
C LEU A 73 16.92 3.62 7.65
N ASP A 74 16.06 4.63 7.58
CA ASP A 74 15.15 4.98 8.66
C ASP A 74 14.21 3.80 8.99
N ARG A 75 13.66 3.12 7.97
CA ARG A 75 12.84 1.91 8.15
C ARG A 75 13.63 0.77 8.79
N PHE A 76 14.86 0.51 8.35
CA PHE A 76 15.69 -0.54 8.95
C PHE A 76 15.96 -0.27 10.43
N ASN A 77 16.18 0.99 10.80
CA ASN A 77 16.45 1.39 12.18
C ASN A 77 15.20 1.31 13.09
N SER A 78 14.00 1.58 12.56
CA SER A 78 12.76 1.57 13.36
C SER A 78 11.93 0.28 13.28
N GLN A 79 12.24 -0.63 12.36
CA GLN A 79 11.37 -1.79 12.05
C GLN A 79 11.06 -2.73 13.21
N ASP A 80 11.93 -2.80 14.23
CA ASP A 80 11.68 -3.63 15.42
C ASP A 80 10.72 -2.97 16.41
N GLN A 81 10.76 -1.64 16.50
CA GLN A 81 9.86 -0.86 17.36
C GLN A 81 8.49 -0.65 16.70
N GLU A 82 8.45 -0.64 15.36
CA GLU A 82 7.23 -0.37 14.60
C GLU A 82 6.95 -1.46 13.54
N PRO A 83 6.70 -2.73 13.93
CA PRO A 83 6.58 -3.85 12.99
C PRO A 83 5.28 -3.86 12.19
N LYS A 84 4.27 -3.06 12.58
CA LYS A 84 2.96 -3.00 11.95
C LYS A 84 2.69 -1.63 11.31
N LEU A 85 1.96 -1.63 10.19
CA LEU A 85 1.44 -0.45 9.51
C LEU A 85 -0.07 -0.37 9.76
N PRO A 86 -0.56 0.69 10.43
CA PRO A 86 -1.99 0.92 10.51
C PRO A 86 -2.55 1.39 9.16
N MET A 87 -3.70 0.86 8.77
CA MET A 87 -4.51 1.41 7.69
C MET A 87 -5.99 1.45 8.07
N GLU A 88 -6.70 2.44 7.55
CA GLU A 88 -8.14 2.56 7.67
C GLU A 88 -8.80 1.71 6.57
N LEU A 89 -9.67 0.79 6.98
CA LEU A 89 -10.46 -0.09 6.13
C LEU A 89 -11.93 0.30 6.25
N HIS A 90 -12.58 0.53 5.11
CA HIS A 90 -14.02 0.74 5.02
C HIS A 90 -14.66 -0.48 4.35
N ALA A 91 -15.70 -1.03 4.97
CA ALA A 91 -16.54 -2.05 4.36
C ALA A 91 -18.00 -1.57 4.39
N LEU A 92 -18.64 -1.55 3.22
CA LEU A 92 -19.99 -1.03 3.04
C LEU A 92 -20.85 -2.10 2.37
N ARG A 93 -22.06 -2.31 2.89
CA ARG A 93 -23.13 -3.10 2.27
C ARG A 93 -24.20 -2.19 1.69
N ILE A 94 -24.64 -2.50 0.48
CA ILE A 94 -25.85 -1.93 -0.15
C ILE A 94 -26.67 -3.09 -0.73
N GLY A 95 -27.70 -3.52 -0.02
CA GLY A 95 -28.46 -4.72 -0.40
C GLY A 95 -27.58 -5.96 -0.40
N ASP A 96 -27.44 -6.59 -1.57
CA ASP A 96 -26.66 -7.81 -1.79
C ASP A 96 -25.25 -7.53 -2.38
N ILE A 97 -24.87 -6.25 -2.44
CA ILE A 97 -23.57 -5.79 -2.93
C ILE A 97 -22.74 -5.26 -1.75
N ALA A 98 -21.44 -5.55 -1.77
CA ALA A 98 -20.50 -4.95 -0.85
C ALA A 98 -19.35 -4.20 -1.53
N PHE A 99 -18.74 -3.29 -0.77
CA PHE A 99 -17.54 -2.54 -1.15
C PHE A 99 -16.54 -2.66 0.00
N ALA A 100 -15.29 -2.96 -0.31
CA ALA A 100 -14.20 -2.99 0.66
C ALA A 100 -13.04 -2.13 0.18
N SER A 101 -12.60 -1.17 0.99
CA SER A 101 -11.50 -0.27 0.64
C SER A 101 -10.15 -0.78 1.10
N ASN A 102 -9.10 -0.41 0.37
CA ASN A 102 -7.73 -0.49 0.85
C ASN A 102 -6.89 0.65 0.29
N ARG A 103 -5.83 1.01 1.01
CA ARG A 103 -4.93 2.11 0.63
C ARG A 103 -3.90 1.72 -0.43
N PHE A 104 -3.80 0.47 -0.87
CA PHE A 104 -2.70 -0.01 -1.70
C PHE A 104 -3.08 -0.09 -3.18
N GLU A 105 -2.05 -0.06 -4.04
CA GLU A 105 -2.12 -0.70 -5.35
C GLU A 105 -2.03 -2.21 -5.13
N LEU A 106 -3.20 -2.82 -4.91
CA LEU A 106 -3.33 -4.19 -4.44
C LEU A 106 -3.18 -5.18 -5.59
N TYR A 107 -2.31 -6.17 -5.42
CA TYR A 107 -2.19 -7.26 -6.37
C TYR A 107 -3.51 -8.02 -6.50
N MET A 108 -3.91 -8.34 -7.73
CA MET A 108 -5.21 -8.95 -8.03
C MET A 108 -5.47 -10.27 -7.29
N ASP A 109 -4.41 -11.01 -6.93
CA ASP A 109 -4.53 -12.22 -6.13
C ASP A 109 -5.26 -11.97 -4.80
N PHE A 110 -4.86 -10.95 -4.04
CA PHE A 110 -5.53 -10.60 -2.79
C PHE A 110 -6.99 -10.16 -3.04
N MET A 111 -7.23 -9.36 -4.08
CA MET A 111 -8.57 -8.95 -4.49
C MET A 111 -9.47 -10.17 -4.78
N HIS A 112 -9.01 -11.11 -5.59
CA HIS A 112 -9.78 -12.32 -5.92
C HIS A 112 -10.06 -13.17 -4.68
N ARG A 113 -9.12 -13.24 -3.73
CA ARG A 113 -9.32 -13.99 -2.49
C ARG A 113 -10.37 -13.36 -1.58
N ILE A 114 -10.46 -12.03 -1.56
CA ILE A 114 -11.55 -11.31 -0.89
C ILE A 114 -12.87 -11.60 -1.60
N GLN A 115 -12.93 -11.43 -2.92
CA GLN A 115 -14.14 -11.61 -3.71
C GLN A 115 -14.69 -13.04 -3.64
N ALA A 116 -13.81 -14.04 -3.74
CA ALA A 116 -14.19 -15.46 -3.73
C ALA A 116 -14.71 -15.94 -2.36
N ARG A 117 -14.39 -15.22 -1.28
CA ARG A 117 -14.80 -15.54 0.09
C ARG A 117 -15.89 -14.61 0.62
N SER A 118 -16.26 -13.59 -0.13
CA SER A 118 -17.30 -12.66 0.27
C SER A 118 -18.68 -13.35 0.24
N PRO A 119 -19.56 -13.12 1.24
CA PRO A 119 -20.92 -13.65 1.27
C PRO A 119 -21.89 -12.88 0.35
N PHE A 120 -21.46 -11.79 -0.27
CA PHE A 120 -22.28 -10.93 -1.12
C PHE A 120 -22.28 -11.39 -2.59
N GLU A 121 -23.37 -11.14 -3.31
CA GLU A 121 -23.46 -11.48 -4.75
C GLU A 121 -22.37 -10.79 -5.57
N GLN A 122 -22.02 -9.57 -5.19
CA GLN A 122 -20.92 -8.83 -5.78
C GLN A 122 -20.15 -8.07 -4.70
N THR A 123 -18.82 -8.12 -4.78
CA THR A 123 -17.94 -7.35 -3.91
C THR A 123 -16.93 -6.55 -4.72
N PHE A 124 -16.96 -5.23 -4.53
CA PHE A 124 -16.03 -4.29 -5.14
C PHE A 124 -14.87 -4.02 -4.20
N VAL A 125 -13.65 -4.32 -4.63
CA VAL A 125 -12.43 -3.95 -3.90
C VAL A 125 -11.93 -2.60 -4.41
N ILE A 126 -12.06 -1.58 -3.59
CA ILE A 126 -11.71 -0.20 -3.92
C ILE A 126 -10.28 0.07 -3.46
N GLN A 127 -9.36 0.19 -4.42
CA GLN A 127 -7.94 0.44 -4.17
C GLN A 127 -7.66 1.94 -4.02
N LEU A 128 -6.49 2.27 -3.47
CA LEU A 128 -6.03 3.66 -3.28
C LEU A 128 -7.03 4.55 -2.52
N ALA A 129 -7.78 3.97 -1.59
CA ALA A 129 -8.76 4.67 -0.76
C ALA A 129 -8.28 4.71 0.70
N GLY A 130 -8.62 5.79 1.42
CA GLY A 130 -8.13 5.99 2.80
C GLY A 130 -6.61 6.14 2.89
N THR A 131 -5.97 6.74 1.87
CA THR A 131 -4.51 6.90 1.77
C THR A 131 -4.03 8.12 2.58
N PRO A 132 -3.30 7.95 3.70
CA PRO A 132 -2.78 9.09 4.47
C PRO A 132 -1.52 9.67 3.84
N GLY A 133 -1.53 10.98 3.56
CA GLY A 133 -0.35 11.70 3.08
C GLY A 133 0.22 11.20 1.75
N ALA A 134 1.43 11.65 1.41
CA ALA A 134 2.06 11.35 0.12
C ALA A 134 2.59 9.91 0.00
N ASP A 135 2.91 9.24 1.11
CA ASP A 135 3.33 7.83 1.16
C ASP A 135 2.13 6.90 1.49
N GLY A 136 0.92 7.41 1.24
CA GLY A 136 -0.37 6.79 1.49
C GLY A 136 -0.60 5.53 0.66
N GLY A 137 -0.41 5.64 -0.65
CA GLY A 137 -0.64 4.55 -1.61
C GLY A 137 0.65 3.91 -2.07
N THR A 138 0.89 2.65 -1.67
CA THR A 138 2.05 1.86 -2.12
C THR A 138 1.57 0.54 -2.70
N TYR A 139 2.44 -0.18 -3.40
CA TYR A 139 2.12 -1.53 -3.84
C TYR A 139 2.03 -2.48 -2.65
N LEU A 140 1.14 -3.46 -2.77
CA LEU A 140 1.08 -4.61 -1.88
C LEU A 140 1.21 -5.88 -2.71
N ALA A 141 2.45 -6.32 -2.86
CA ALA A 141 2.81 -7.51 -3.61
C ALA A 141 2.50 -8.81 -2.83
N THR A 142 2.09 -9.84 -3.55
CA THR A 142 2.05 -11.21 -3.01
C THR A 142 3.47 -11.76 -2.82
N GLU A 143 3.58 -12.89 -2.13
CA GLU A 143 4.85 -13.59 -1.98
C GLU A 143 5.50 -13.93 -3.34
N ARG A 144 4.71 -14.46 -4.28
CA ARG A 144 5.16 -14.72 -5.66
C ARG A 144 5.62 -13.44 -6.37
N GLY A 145 4.94 -12.32 -6.14
CA GLY A 145 5.35 -11.01 -6.67
C GLY A 145 6.68 -10.56 -6.08
N ALA A 146 6.82 -10.64 -4.75
CA ALA A 146 8.02 -10.29 -4.01
C ALA A 146 9.26 -11.10 -4.45
N GLN A 147 9.09 -12.41 -4.65
CA GLN A 147 10.17 -13.31 -5.07
C GLN A 147 10.73 -12.98 -6.46
N ASN A 148 9.86 -12.59 -7.40
CA ASN A 148 10.25 -12.29 -8.77
C ASN A 148 10.79 -10.86 -8.97
N LYS A 149 10.85 -10.04 -7.92
CA LYS A 149 11.42 -8.68 -7.91
C LYS A 149 10.95 -7.79 -9.06
N GLY A 150 9.70 -7.95 -9.51
CA GLY A 150 9.10 -7.09 -10.53
C GLY A 150 9.04 -5.61 -10.10
N TYR A 151 8.73 -4.71 -11.03
CA TYR A 151 8.72 -3.26 -10.78
C TYR A 151 7.96 -2.87 -9.49
N SER A 152 6.77 -3.45 -9.27
CA SER A 152 5.92 -3.19 -8.10
C SER A 152 6.29 -4.01 -6.85
N ALA A 153 7.30 -4.87 -6.92
CA ALA A 153 7.80 -5.70 -5.81
C ALA A 153 9.15 -5.19 -5.25
N CYS A 154 9.62 -4.03 -5.73
CA CYS A 154 10.91 -3.49 -5.35
C CYS A 154 10.97 -3.07 -3.87
N LEU A 155 12.19 -2.99 -3.33
CA LEU A 155 12.50 -2.51 -1.97
C LEU A 155 11.79 -1.20 -1.60
N PHE A 156 11.68 -0.29 -2.56
CA PHE A 156 11.10 1.04 -2.36
C PHE A 156 9.58 1.09 -2.58
N CYS A 157 9.00 0.02 -3.11
CA CYS A 157 7.65 0.00 -3.65
C CYS A 157 6.63 -0.56 -2.66
N ASN A 158 7.09 -1.30 -1.64
CA ASN A 158 6.24 -2.03 -0.70
C ASN A 158 6.57 -1.64 0.76
N LEU A 159 5.54 -1.20 1.49
CA LEU A 159 5.61 -0.97 2.93
C LEU A 159 5.13 -2.18 3.73
N VAL A 160 4.15 -2.91 3.21
CA VAL A 160 3.53 -4.09 3.84
C VAL A 160 4.10 -5.36 3.21
N SER A 161 4.26 -6.40 4.04
CA SER A 161 4.75 -7.71 3.61
C SER A 161 3.64 -8.53 2.94
N PRO A 162 3.97 -9.62 2.23
CA PRO A 162 2.96 -10.58 1.76
C PRO A 162 2.07 -11.12 2.90
N GLU A 163 2.63 -11.33 4.08
CA GLU A 163 1.90 -11.68 5.30
C GLU A 163 0.91 -10.57 5.69
N GLY A 164 1.31 -9.31 5.67
CA GLY A 164 0.38 -8.20 5.88
C GLY A 164 -0.71 -8.10 4.82
N GLY A 165 -0.42 -8.54 3.59
CA GLY A 165 -1.47 -8.72 2.58
C GLY A 165 -2.43 -9.85 2.89
N GLN A 166 -1.97 -10.93 3.50
CA GLN A 166 -2.85 -11.98 4.04
C GLN A 166 -3.75 -11.44 5.15
N GLU A 167 -3.17 -10.73 6.12
CA GLU A 167 -3.91 -10.10 7.22
C GLU A 167 -5.01 -9.18 6.69
N LEU A 168 -4.72 -8.38 5.65
CA LEU A 168 -5.72 -7.54 4.99
C LEU A 168 -6.89 -8.35 4.41
N VAL A 169 -6.61 -9.48 3.76
CA VAL A 169 -7.67 -10.37 3.22
C VAL A 169 -8.54 -10.90 4.35
N GLU A 170 -7.94 -11.45 5.42
CA GLU A 170 -8.69 -12.03 6.52
C GLU A 170 -9.56 -10.99 7.24
N GLU A 171 -9.00 -9.83 7.54
CA GLU A 171 -9.74 -8.72 8.18
C GLU A 171 -10.89 -8.24 7.30
N THR A 172 -10.68 -8.14 5.99
CA THR A 172 -11.73 -7.72 5.06
C THR A 172 -12.86 -8.76 5.00
N VAL A 173 -12.53 -10.04 4.88
CA VAL A 173 -13.53 -11.11 4.81
C VAL A 173 -14.33 -11.19 6.11
N SER A 174 -13.67 -11.10 7.27
CA SER A 174 -14.34 -11.08 8.58
C SER A 174 -15.40 -9.97 8.67
N ILE A 175 -15.05 -8.75 8.25
CA ILE A 175 -16.00 -7.62 8.30
C ILE A 175 -17.15 -7.80 7.30
N LEU A 176 -16.87 -8.38 6.12
CA LEU A 176 -17.92 -8.69 5.15
C LEU A 176 -18.88 -9.76 5.67
N GLU A 177 -18.37 -10.79 6.36
CA GLU A 177 -19.19 -11.78 7.05
C GLU A 177 -20.03 -11.15 8.16
N GLU A 178 -19.46 -10.24 8.97
CA GLU A 178 -20.24 -9.48 9.97
C GLU A 178 -21.40 -8.71 9.31
N LEU A 179 -21.12 -7.98 8.23
CA LEU A 179 -22.12 -7.20 7.48
C LEU A 179 -23.22 -8.04 6.83
N SER A 180 -22.98 -9.32 6.55
CA SER A 180 -23.99 -10.19 5.94
C SER A 180 -25.00 -10.76 6.93
N HIS A 181 -24.65 -10.80 8.22
CA HIS A 181 -25.52 -11.34 9.29
C HIS A 181 -26.33 -10.25 10.02
N SER A 182 -26.00 -8.98 9.78
CA SER A 182 -26.70 -7.79 10.30
C SER A 182 -27.81 -7.30 9.38
#